data_AF-A0A3B8WUA2-F1
#
_entry.id   AF-A0A3B8WUA2-F1
#
_cell.length_a   1.000
_cell.length_b   1.000
_cell.length_c   1.000
_cell.angle_alpha   90.00
_cell.angle_beta   90.00
_cell.angle_gamma   90.00
#
_symmetry.space_group_name_H-M   'P 1'
#
loop_
_entity.id
_entity.type
_entity.pdbx_description
1 polymer ?
#
loop_
_entity_poly.entity_id
_entity_poly.type
_entity_poly.pdbx_seq_one_letter_code
_entity_poly.pdbx_strand_id
1 'polypeptide(L)' 'ALEAIQSLGGNGYINEFATGRLLRDAKLYDIGAGTNEIRRMLIGRELFLET' A
#
# COMPACT_ATOMS: atom_id res chain seq x y z
N ALA A 1 7.26 0.81 -2.11
CA ALA A 1 7.82 -0.54 -1.87
C ALA A 1 8.21 -1.25 -3.16
N LEU A 2 7.36 -1.27 -4.19
CA LEU A 2 7.70 -1.87 -5.49
C LEU A 2 8.94 -1.22 -6.14
N GLU A 3 9.04 0.11 -6.09
CA GLU A 3 10.21 0.85 -6.60
C GLU A 3 11.52 0.44 -5.92
N ALA A 4 11.47 0.07 -4.63
CA ALA A 4 12.65 -0.41 -3.91
C ALA A 4 13.09 -1.79 -4.40
N ILE A 5 12.14 -2.69 -4.72
CA ILE A 5 12.45 -3.98 -5.36
C ILE A 5 13.09 -3.74 -6.73
N GLN A 6 12.51 -2.85 -7.54
CA GLN A 6 13.03 -2.56 -8.89
C GLN A 6 14.43 -1.92 -8.84
N SER A 7 14.69 -1.04 -7.87
CA SER A 7 16.00 -0.41 -7.67
C SER A 7 17.10 -1.43 -7.28
N LEU A 8 16.73 -2.52 -6.59
CA LEU A 8 17.65 -3.60 -6.25
C LEU A 8 17.75 -4.67 -7.35
N GLY A 9 16.97 -4.57 -8.43
CA GLY A 9 16.91 -5.59 -9.48
C GLY A 9 16.60 -6.98 -8.93
N GLY A 10 17.32 -8.00 -9.40
CA GLY A 10 17.14 -9.38 -8.94
C GLY A 10 17.31 -9.57 -7.43
N ASN A 11 18.17 -8.77 -6.79
CA ASN A 11 18.39 -8.83 -5.34
C ASN A 11 17.15 -8.38 -4.56
N GLY A 12 16.27 -7.57 -5.15
CA GLY A 12 15.01 -7.16 -4.53
C GLY A 12 13.98 -8.29 -4.38
N TYR A 13 14.17 -9.41 -5.09
CA TYR A 13 13.29 -10.58 -5.13
C TYR A 13 13.72 -11.74 -4.21
N ILE A 14 14.93 -11.68 -3.65
CA ILE A 14 15.43 -12.70 -2.71
C ILE A 14 15.25 -12.24 -1.26
N ASN A 15 15.24 -13.20 -0.32
CA ASN A 15 14.96 -12.92 1.09
C ASN A 15 16.16 -12.35 1.88
N GLU A 16 17.26 -12.00 1.22
CA GLU A 16 18.40 -11.31 1.86
C GLU A 16 18.10 -9.83 2.13
N PHE A 17 17.19 -9.23 1.35
CA PHE A 17 16.76 -7.84 1.50
C PHE A 17 15.30 -7.77 1.96
N ALA A 18 15.00 -6.80 2.83
CA ALA A 18 13.65 -6.68 3.42
C ALA A 18 12.57 -6.21 2.42
N THR A 19 12.93 -5.83 1.19
CA THR A 19 12.02 -5.21 0.20
C THR A 19 10.82 -6.07 -0.13
N GLY A 20 11.00 -7.39 -0.27
CA GLY A 20 9.90 -8.32 -0.52
C GLY A 20 8.90 -8.41 0.65
N ARG A 21 9.40 -8.41 1.90
CA ARG A 21 8.54 -8.35 3.10
C ARG A 21 7.78 -7.03 3.15
N LEU A 22 8.49 -5.91 2.99
CA LEU A 22 7.89 -4.58 3.03
C LEU A 22 6.81 -4.39 1.94
N LEU A 23 6.98 -4.97 0.75
CA LEU A 23 5.94 -4.94 -0.28
C LEU A 23 4.67 -5.68 0.16
N ARG A 24 4.81 -6.86 0.79
CA ARG A 24 3.67 -7.62 1.29
C ARG A 24 2.97 -6.88 2.44
N ASP A 25 3.74 -6.34 3.37
CA ASP A 25 3.21 -5.56 4.50
C ASP A 25 2.48 -4.30 4.00
N ALA A 26 3.02 -3.64 2.96
CA ALA A 26 2.38 -2.47 2.37
C ALA A 26 0.95 -2.78 1.87
N LYS A 27 0.71 -3.98 1.34
CA LYS A 27 -0.62 -4.36 0.86
C LYS A 27 -1.64 -4.43 1.99
N LEU A 28 -1.22 -4.75 3.21
CA LEU A 28 -2.12 -4.78 4.36
C LEU A 28 -2.73 -3.40 4.66
N TYR A 29 -2.01 -2.30 4.45
CA TYR A 29 -2.57 -0.95 4.64
C TYR A 29 -3.70 -0.62 3.66
N ASP A 30 -3.71 -1.26 2.48
CA ASP A 30 -4.77 -1.07 1.50
C ASP A 30 -6.07 -1.81 1.85
N ILE A 31 -6.00 -2.90 2.63
CA ILE A 31 -7.12 -3.85 2.79
C ILE A 31 -7.43 -4.26 4.25
N GLY A 32 -6.49 -4.12 5.17
CA GLY A 32 -6.51 -4.78 6.48
C GLY A 32 -7.46 -4.18 7.52
N ALA A 33 -7.88 -2.93 7.35
CA ALA A 33 -8.80 -2.23 8.25
C ALA A 33 -9.77 -1.35 7.45
N GLY A 34 -10.40 -1.95 6.44
CA GLY A 34 -11.19 -1.25 5.45
C GLY A 34 -10.37 -0.95 4.20
N THR A 35 -10.98 -1.16 3.04
CA THR A 35 -10.28 -0.97 1.78
C THR A 35 -10.13 0.50 1.44
N ASN A 36 -9.14 0.83 0.60
CA ASN A 36 -8.96 2.19 0.12
C ASN A 36 -10.20 2.75 -0.59
N GLU A 37 -10.99 1.92 -1.27
CA GLU A 37 -12.24 2.32 -1.93
C GLU A 37 -13.25 2.84 -0.92
N ILE A 38 -13.46 2.12 0.18
CA ILE A 38 -14.36 2.55 1.26
C ILE A 38 -13.85 3.83 1.91
N ARG A 39 -12.53 3.94 2.14
CA ARG A 39 -11.94 5.15 2.71
C ARG A 39 -12.14 6.36 1.81
N ARG A 40 -11.92 6.23 0.49
CA ARG A 40 -12.17 7.29 -0.48
C ARG A 40 -13.64 7.69 -0.52
N MET A 41 -14.56 6.73 -0.47
CA MET A 41 -15.99 6.99 -0.40
C MET A 41 -16.36 7.79 0.85
N LEU A 42 -15.85 7.39 2.03
CA LEU A 42 -16.12 8.09 3.29
C LEU A 42 -15.56 9.51 3.28
N ILE A 43 -14.32 9.70 2.81
CA ILE A 43 -13.72 11.03 2.64
C ILE A 43 -14.56 11.89 1.69
N GLY A 44 -14.93 11.36 0.53
CA GLY A 44 -15.77 12.08 -0.44
C GLY A 44 -17.12 12.48 0.16
N ARG A 45 -17.78 11.56 0.87
CA ARG A 45 -19.04 11.84 1.57
C ARG A 45 -18.88 12.99 2.56
N GLU A 46 -17.84 12.97 3.39
CA GLU A 46 -17.63 14.02 4.39
C GLU A 46 -17.38 15.39 3.74
N LEU A 47 -16.55 15.43 2.69
CA LEU A 47 -16.27 16.67 1.95
C LEU A 47 -17.51 17.32 1.34
N PHE A 48 -18.49 16.52 0.88
CA PHE A 48 -19.72 17.04 0.26
C PHE A 48 -20.90 17.19 1.23
N LEU A 49 -20.77 16.78 2.49
CA LEU A 49 -21.77 17.03 3.54
C LEU A 49 -21.61 18.42 4.18
N GLU A 50 -20.42 19.02 4.12
CA GLU A 50 -20.13 20.35 4.65
C GLU A 50 -20.41 21.49 3.64
N THR A 51 -20.85 21.17 2.41
CA THR A 51 -21.21 22.17 1.38
C THR A 51 -22.72 22.24 1.19
#